data_AF-A0A5J5FC74-F1
#
_entry.id   AF-A0A5J5FC74-F1
#
_cell.length_a   1.000
_cell.length_b   1.000
_cell.length_c   1.000
_cell.angle_alpha   90.00
_cell.angle_beta   90.00
_cell.angle_gamma   90.00
#
_symmetry.space_group_name_H-M   'P 1'
#
loop_
_entity.id
_entity.type
_entity.pdbx_description
1 polymer ?
#
loop_
_entity_poly.entity_id
_entity_poly.type
_entity_poly.pdbx_seq_one_letter_code
_entity_poly.pdbx_strand_id
1 'polypeptide(L)'
;LYGDPAYALSYGVISAYKARPGQLLDPILQEVNATMSSLRISVEHSFGKTMMLWSFNGFKGDLKVGLSPVAAYFVVAVLFSNIHSCLYGNQTSLQLNCPPPSLHDYL
;
A
#
# COMPACT_ATOMS: atom_id res chain seq x y z
N LEU A 1 -9.98 -5.31 -0.94
CA LEU A 1 -8.86 -4.66 -1.63
C LEU A 1 -9.41 -3.72 -2.69
N TYR A 2 -8.96 -2.46 -2.73
CA TYR A 2 -9.34 -1.58 -3.83
C TYR A 2 -8.49 -1.90 -5.05
N GLY A 3 -9.13 -2.47 -6.05
CA GLY A 3 -8.46 -3.00 -7.24
C GLY A 3 -8.02 -1.89 -8.16
N ASP A 4 -6.81 -2.05 -8.70
CA ASP A 4 -6.38 -1.31 -9.88
C ASP A 4 -7.39 -1.54 -11.03
N PRO A 5 -7.58 -0.59 -11.97
CA PRO A 5 -8.52 -0.74 -13.08
C PRO A 5 -8.35 -2.03 -13.91
N ALA A 6 -7.18 -2.68 -13.85
CA ALA A 6 -6.92 -3.97 -14.47
C ALA A 6 -7.67 -5.16 -13.82
N TYR A 7 -8.13 -5.04 -12.57
CA TYR A 7 -8.85 -6.10 -11.86
C TYR A 7 -10.36 -5.95 -11.98
N ALA A 8 -11.02 -7.03 -12.39
CA ALA A 8 -12.47 -7.11 -12.31
C ALA A 8 -12.96 -7.21 -10.86
N LEU A 9 -14.19 -6.76 -10.62
CA LEU A 9 -14.90 -6.99 -9.36
C LEU A 9 -14.94 -8.50 -9.07
N SER A 10 -14.47 -8.88 -7.89
CA SER A 10 -14.44 -10.27 -7.43
C SER A 10 -14.56 -10.33 -5.92
N TYR A 11 -14.67 -11.53 -5.35
CA TYR A 11 -14.76 -11.69 -3.90
C TYR A 11 -13.56 -11.04 -3.22
N GLY A 12 -13.82 -10.01 -2.40
CA GLY A 12 -12.78 -9.25 -1.70
C GLY A 12 -12.07 -8.17 -2.52
N VAL A 13 -12.44 -7.94 -3.79
CA VAL A 13 -11.87 -6.87 -4.64
C VAL A 13 -12.98 -5.94 -5.14
N ILE A 14 -12.85 -4.65 -4.81
CA ILE A 14 -13.75 -3.58 -5.27
C ILE A 14 -12.98 -2.67 -6.21
N SER A 15 -13.51 -2.40 -7.40
CA SER A 15 -12.95 -1.43 -8.34
C SER A 15 -13.61 -0.06 -8.17
N ALA A 16 -13.00 0.98 -8.75
CA ALA A 16 -13.63 2.30 -8.83
C ALA A 16 -15.03 2.23 -9.44
N TYR A 17 -15.98 2.97 -8.85
CA TYR A 17 -17.30 3.18 -9.42
C TYR A 17 -17.17 3.93 -10.75
N LYS A 18 -17.92 3.48 -11.76
CA LYS A 18 -17.93 4.07 -13.11
C LYS A 18 -19.32 4.58 -13.43
N ALA A 19 -19.41 5.76 -14.03
CA ALA A 19 -20.67 6.27 -14.55
C ALA A 19 -21.14 5.40 -15.73
N ARG A 20 -22.46 5.41 -15.99
CA ARG A 20 -22.98 4.87 -17.25
C ARG A 20 -22.56 5.79 -18.40
N PRO A 21 -22.39 5.28 -19.63
CA PRO A 21 -22.06 6.11 -20.78
C PRO A 21 -23.05 7.29 -20.91
N GLY A 22 -22.51 8.52 -21.05
CA GLY A 22 -23.31 9.73 -21.18
C GLY A 22 -23.88 10.30 -19.87
N GLN A 23 -23.55 9.72 -18.71
CA GLN A 23 -23.97 10.22 -17.40
C GLN A 23 -22.78 10.64 -16.55
N LEU A 24 -23.01 11.56 -15.61
CA LEU A 24 -22.05 11.88 -14.56
C LEU A 24 -22.13 10.82 -13.45
N LEU A 25 -20.99 10.52 -12.83
CA LEU A 25 -20.97 9.68 -11.63
C LEU A 25 -21.58 10.47 -10.47
N ASP A 26 -22.43 9.83 -9.68
CA ASP A 26 -22.98 10.41 -8.45
C ASP A 26 -21.85 11.03 -7.60
N PRO A 27 -21.96 12.30 -7.16
CA PRO A 27 -20.96 12.95 -6.31
C PRO A 27 -20.52 12.11 -5.11
N ILE A 28 -21.44 11.36 -4.50
CA ILE A 28 -21.14 10.49 -3.35
C ILE A 28 -20.19 9.35 -3.78
N LEU A 29 -20.45 8.74 -4.95
CA LEU A 29 -19.59 7.68 -5.49
C LEU A 29 -18.23 8.21 -5.96
N GLN A 30 -18.18 9.47 -6.42
CA GLN A 30 -16.91 10.15 -6.73
C GLN A 30 -16.06 10.33 -5.46
N GLU A 31 -16.68 10.75 -4.36
CA GLU A 31 -16.00 10.91 -3.08
C GLU A 31 -15.46 9.57 -2.55
N VAL A 32 -16.28 8.50 -2.63
CA VAL A 32 -15.84 7.15 -2.26
C VAL A 32 -14.64 6.72 -3.11
N ASN A 33 -14.68 6.93 -4.43
CA ASN A 33 -13.54 6.63 -5.30
C ASN A 33 -12.29 7.41 -4.91
N ALA A 34 -12.42 8.69 -4.57
CA ALA A 34 -11.31 9.54 -4.16
C ALA A 34 -10.66 9.03 -2.87
N THR A 35 -11.47 8.74 -1.84
CA THR A 35 -11.00 8.19 -0.57
C THR A 35 -10.32 6.83 -0.75
N MET A 36 -10.94 5.90 -1.48
CA MET A 36 -10.37 4.58 -1.73
C MET A 36 -9.07 4.65 -2.55
N SER A 37 -8.99 5.56 -3.52
CA SER A 37 -7.78 5.81 -4.29
C SER A 37 -6.66 6.37 -3.43
N SER A 38 -6.95 7.32 -2.52
CA SER A 38 -5.97 7.86 -1.58
C SER A 38 -5.39 6.78 -0.66
N LEU A 39 -6.24 5.92 -0.10
CA LEU A 39 -5.81 4.79 0.73
C LEU A 39 -4.93 3.80 -0.06
N ARG A 40 -5.29 3.51 -1.32
CA ARG A 40 -4.47 2.66 -2.19
C ARG A 40 -3.09 3.25 -2.43
N ILE A 41 -3.01 4.55 -2.75
CA ILE A 41 -1.74 5.26 -2.97
C ILE A 41 -0.86 5.18 -1.72
N SER A 42 -1.43 5.33 -0.52
CA SER A 42 -0.70 5.15 0.75
C SER A 42 -0.05 3.78 0.86
N VAL A 43 -0.76 2.71 0.47
CA VAL A 43 -0.26 1.34 0.50
C VAL A 43 0.82 1.12 -0.57
N GLU A 44 0.64 1.66 -1.77
CA GLU A 44 1.65 1.59 -2.83
C GLU A 44 2.94 2.31 -2.43
N HIS A 45 2.83 3.44 -1.74
CA HIS A 45 3.98 4.17 -1.19
C HIS A 45 4.72 3.36 -0.11
N SER A 46 4.01 2.71 0.82
CA SER A 46 4.64 1.90 1.88
C SER A 46 5.32 0.65 1.30
N PHE A 47 4.72 0.04 0.28
CA PHE A 47 5.34 -1.04 -0.48
C PHE A 47 6.60 -0.56 -1.20
N GLY A 48 6.53 0.56 -1.92
CA GLY A 48 7.68 1.16 -2.60
C GLY A 48 8.84 1.48 -1.66
N LYS A 49 8.56 2.08 -0.50
CA LYS A 49 9.56 2.35 0.54
C LYS A 49 10.22 1.07 1.04
N THR A 50 9.42 0.03 1.31
CA THR A 50 9.92 -1.27 1.80
C THR A 50 10.85 -1.93 0.78
N MET A 51 10.46 -1.93 -0.49
CA MET A 51 11.30 -2.49 -1.56
C MET A 51 12.57 -1.67 -1.80
N MET A 52 12.52 -0.35 -1.61
CA MET A 52 13.68 0.54 -1.75
C MET A 52 14.70 0.35 -0.61
N LEU A 53 14.23 0.25 0.65
CA LEU A 53 15.11 0.04 1.80
C LEU A 53 15.68 -1.38 1.85
N TRP A 54 14.88 -2.37 1.44
CA TRP A 54 15.20 -3.80 1.61
C TRP A 54 15.21 -4.49 0.25
N SER A 55 16.17 -4.12 -0.59
CA SER A 55 16.32 -4.60 -1.98
C SER A 55 16.38 -6.13 -2.11
N PHE A 56 16.81 -6.83 -1.04
CA PHE A 56 16.75 -8.29 -0.95
C PHE A 56 15.37 -8.85 -1.31
N ASN A 57 14.28 -8.22 -0.84
CA ASN A 57 12.91 -8.66 -1.16
C ASN A 57 12.54 -8.53 -2.64
N GLY A 58 13.31 -7.76 -3.42
CA GLY A 58 13.15 -7.63 -4.87
C GLY A 58 13.97 -8.62 -5.69
N PHE A 59 14.82 -9.42 -5.05
CA PHE A 59 15.75 -10.30 -5.74
C PHE A 59 15.09 -11.60 -6.23
N LYS A 60 14.51 -11.53 -7.44
CA LYS A 60 13.76 -12.64 -8.06
C LYS A 60 14.60 -13.90 -8.37
N GLY A 61 15.93 -13.79 -8.43
CA GLY A 61 16.81 -14.91 -8.74
C GLY A 61 16.78 -16.01 -7.67
N ASP A 62 16.83 -15.60 -6.40
CA ASP A 62 16.94 -16.52 -5.25
C ASP A 62 15.68 -16.56 -4.38
N LEU A 63 14.77 -15.59 -4.52
CA LEU A 63 13.49 -15.59 -3.81
C LEU A 63 12.41 -16.29 -4.62
N LYS A 64 12.14 -17.55 -4.29
CA LYS A 64 11.15 -18.42 -4.94
C LYS A 64 10.13 -18.90 -3.92
N VAL A 65 8.86 -18.64 -4.19
CA VAL A 65 7.74 -19.14 -3.38
C VAL A 65 7.82 -20.66 -3.30
N GLY A 66 7.76 -21.20 -2.08
CA GLY A 66 7.87 -22.63 -1.80
C GLY A 66 9.30 -23.16 -1.65
N LEU A 67 10.33 -22.37 -2.03
CA LEU A 67 11.74 -22.74 -1.85
C LEU A 67 12.47 -21.82 -0.86
N SER A 68 11.97 -20.61 -0.66
CA SER A 68 12.45 -19.68 0.35
C SER A 68 11.29 -19.02 1.10
N PRO A 69 11.50 -18.58 2.36
CA PRO A 69 10.45 -18.01 3.18
C PRO A 69 10.20 -16.53 2.81
N VAL A 70 9.84 -16.28 1.55
CA VAL A 70 9.64 -14.95 0.95
C VAL A 70 8.68 -14.09 1.78
N ALA A 71 7.57 -14.68 2.24
CA ALA A 71 6.60 -13.98 3.07
C ALA A 71 7.18 -13.52 4.41
N ALA A 72 8.00 -14.35 5.06
CA ALA A 72 8.61 -14.00 6.34
C ALA A 72 9.63 -12.86 6.17
N TYR A 73 10.45 -12.91 5.12
CA TYR A 73 11.38 -11.83 4.80
C TYR A 73 10.67 -10.50 4.56
N PHE A 74 9.55 -10.54 3.84
CA PHE A 74 8.75 -9.34 3.59
C PHE A 74 8.14 -8.78 4.89
N VAL A 75 7.60 -9.62 5.77
CA VAL A 75 7.06 -9.17 7.07
C VAL A 75 8.13 -8.50 7.93
N VAL A 76 9.33 -9.09 8.02
CA VAL A 76 10.45 -8.50 8.76
C VAL A 76 10.88 -7.16 8.13
N ALA A 77 10.92 -7.09 6.79
CA ALA A 77 11.24 -5.86 6.09
C ALA A 77 10.20 -4.75 6.35
N VAL A 78 8.90 -5.08 6.40
CA VAL A 78 7.85 -4.12 6.77
C VAL A 78 8.05 -3.64 8.21
N LEU A 79 8.35 -4.53 9.15
CA LEU A 79 8.64 -4.16 10.54
C LEU A 79 9.79 -3.16 10.61
N PHE A 80 10.91 -3.44 9.93
CA PHE A 80 12.06 -2.54 9.91
C PHE A 80 11.78 -1.23 9.15
N SER A 81 10.97 -1.24 8.09
CA SER A 81 10.51 -0.02 7.40
C SER A 81 9.67 0.89 8.31
N ASN A 82 8.85 0.30 9.18
CA ASN A 82 8.05 1.05 10.14
C ASN A 82 8.93 1.62 11.26
N ILE A 83 9.88 0.84 11.80
CA ILE A 83 10.90 1.34 12.74
C ILE A 83 11.69 2.50 12.13
N HIS A 84 12.17 2.34 10.89
CA HIS A 84 12.84 3.40 10.16
C HIS A 84 11.95 4.64 10.02
N SER A 85 10.64 4.47 9.81
CA SER A 85 9.71 5.61 9.72
C SER A 85 9.54 6.30 11.07
N CYS A 86 9.48 5.58 12.18
CA CYS A 86 9.40 6.16 13.52
C CYS A 86 10.66 7.00 13.84
N LEU A 87 11.84 6.53 13.41
CA LEU A 87 13.11 7.20 13.69
C LEU A 87 13.39 8.42 12.78
N TYR A 88 13.04 8.33 11.50
CA TYR A 88 13.47 9.31 10.49
C TYR A 88 12.31 10.03 9.79
N GLY A 89 11.06 9.67 10.12
CA GLY A 89 9.90 10.09 9.35
C GLY A 89 9.84 9.45 7.95
N ASN A 90 8.81 9.81 7.18
CA ASN A 90 8.74 9.46 5.76
C ASN A 90 7.83 10.45 4.99
N GLN A 91 8.00 10.54 3.68
CA GLN A 91 7.21 11.44 2.84
C GLN A 91 5.71 11.10 2.84
N THR A 92 5.36 9.81 2.95
CA THR A 92 3.97 9.34 2.99
C THR A 92 3.20 9.90 4.20
N SER A 93 3.82 9.92 5.38
CA SER A 93 3.27 10.49 6.61
C SER A 93 3.00 11.98 6.49
N LEU A 94 3.88 12.71 5.79
CA LEU A 94 3.69 14.14 5.50
C LEU A 94 2.53 14.35 4.52
N GLN A 95 2.45 13.56 3.45
CA GLN A 95 1.38 13.66 2.45
C GLN A 95 0.00 13.35 3.03
N LEU A 96 -0.08 12.41 3.97
CA LEU A 96 -1.33 11.98 4.61
C LEU A 96 -1.62 12.72 5.93
N ASN A 97 -0.77 13.66 6.33
CA ASN A 97 -0.84 14.33 7.64
C ASN A 97 -0.98 13.34 8.81
N CYS A 98 -0.27 12.22 8.74
CA CYS A 98 -0.31 11.12 9.69
C CYS A 98 1.11 10.83 10.18
N PRO A 99 1.62 11.59 11.18
CA PRO A 99 2.97 11.43 11.67
C PRO A 99 3.15 10.03 12.29
N PRO A 100 4.32 9.40 12.13
CA PRO A 100 4.59 8.12 12.74
C PRO A 100 4.62 8.24 14.27
N PRO A 101 4.25 7.18 15.01
CA PRO A 101 4.38 7.16 16.46
C PRO A 101 5.86 7.19 16.88
N SER A 102 6.10 7.35 18.18
CA SER A 102 7.44 7.15 18.71
C SER A 102 7.88 5.69 18.50
N LEU A 103 9.20 5.44 18.47
CA LEU A 103 9.70 4.06 18.38
C LEU A 103 9.24 3.21 19.58
N HIS A 104 9.08 3.84 20.76
CA HIS A 104 8.62 3.14 21.96
C HIS A 104 7.15 2.72 21.85
N ASP A 105 6.28 3.56 21.29
CA ASP A 105 4.85 3.23 21.16
C ASP A 105 4.58 2.20 20.04
N TYR A 106 5.52 2.06 19.10
CA TYR A 106 5.38 1.14 17.98
C TYR A 106 5.80 -0.30 18.30
N LEU A 107 6.73 -0.50 19.25
CA LEU A 107 7.28 -1.80 19.66
C LEU A 107 6.54 -2.37 20.86
#